data_AF-A0A2Z3ND24-F1
#
_entry.id   AF-A0A2Z3ND24-F1
#
_cell.length_a   1.000
_cell.length_b   1.000
_cell.length_c   1.000
_cell.angle_alpha   90.00
_cell.angle_beta   90.00
_cell.angle_gamma   90.00
#
_symmetry.space_group_name_H-M   'P 1'
#
loop_
_entity.id
_entity.type
_entity.pdbx_description
1 polymer ?
#
loop_
_entity_poly.entity_id
_entity_poly.type
_entity_poly.pdbx_seq_one_letter_code
_entity_poly.pdbx_strand_id
1 'polypeptide(L)' 'MQTMIAYKAEMAGIRVEWVNPTYTSQTCKCGYREKANRNGIRFRCQRCGYTLHADLNGAINIAKAISGFAV' A
#
# COMPACT_ATOMS: atom_id res chain seq x y z
N MET A 1 -15.97 -6.87 -5.03
CA MET A 1 -15.55 -6.89 -3.60
C MET A 1 -15.60 -5.51 -2.97
N GLN A 2 -14.96 -4.49 -3.56
CA GLN A 2 -14.82 -3.17 -2.94
C GLN A 2 -16.17 -2.48 -2.62
N THR A 3 -17.19 -2.65 -3.46
CA THR A 3 -18.55 -2.12 -3.25
C THR A 3 -19.22 -2.68 -2.00
N MET A 4 -19.08 -3.98 -1.72
CA MET A 4 -19.63 -4.62 -0.52
C MET A 4 -18.92 -4.15 0.76
N ILE A 5 -17.61 -3.87 0.69
CA ILE A 5 -16.85 -3.31 1.81
C ILE A 5 -17.34 -1.88 2.08
N ALA A 6 -17.50 -1.07 1.04
CA ALA A 6 -17.97 0.30 1.18
C ALA A 6 -19.37 0.36 1.82
N TYR A 7 -20.30 -0.46 1.32
CA TYR A 7 -21.64 -0.58 1.88
C TYR A 7 -21.63 -0.94 3.38
N LYS A 8 -20.87 -1.97 3.78
CA LYS A 8 -20.79 -2.37 5.20
C LYS A 8 -20.09 -1.33 6.07
N ALA A 9 -19.08 -0.65 5.53
CA ALA A 9 -18.38 0.43 6.23
C ALA A 9 -19.32 1.61 6.49
N GLU A 10 -20.10 2.01 5.48
CA GLU A 10 -21.11 3.06 5.60
C GLU A 10 -22.18 2.72 6.66
N MET A 11 -22.70 1.48 6.65
CA MET A 11 -23.63 1.01 7.68
C MET A 11 -23.06 1.09 9.11
N ALA A 12 -21.74 0.93 9.24
CA ALA A 12 -21.04 1.00 10.52
C ALA A 12 -20.56 2.42 10.88
N GLY A 13 -20.85 3.43 10.04
CA GLY A 13 -20.36 4.80 10.23
C GLY A 13 -18.86 4.98 9.97
N ILE A 14 -18.23 4.04 9.26
CA ILE A 14 -16.80 4.08 8.91
C ILE A 14 -16.62 4.78 7.58
N ARG A 15 -15.83 5.87 7.58
CA ARG A 15 -15.47 6.59 6.35
C ARG A 15 -14.61 5.73 5.43
N VAL A 16 -14.92 5.74 4.15
CA VAL A 16 -14.14 5.08 3.09
C VAL A 16 -13.51 6.12 2.19
N GLU A 17 -12.21 5.98 1.95
CA GLU A 17 -11.46 6.80 1.02
C GLU A 17 -10.81 5.93 -0.05
N TRP A 18 -10.93 6.38 -1.30
CA TRP A 18 -10.37 5.68 -2.45
C TRP A 18 -8.98 6.22 -2.76
N VAL A 19 -8.02 5.32 -2.94
CA VAL A 19 -6.66 5.67 -3.35
C VAL A 19 -6.31 5.04 -4.68
N ASN A 20 -5.41 5.70 -5.43
CA ASN A 20 -4.80 5.08 -6.60
C ASN A 20 -3.87 3.93 -6.13
N PRO A 21 -4.14 2.67 -6.49
CA PRO A 21 -3.36 1.53 -5.98
C PRO A 21 -2.00 1.37 -6.69
N THR A 22 -1.75 2.13 -7.75
CA THR A 22 -0.62 1.87 -8.66
C THR A 22 0.72 2.02 -7.93
N TYR A 23 1.59 1.01 -8.10
CA TYR A 23 2.95 0.96 -7.56
C TYR A 23 3.11 0.94 -6.03
N THR A 24 2.02 0.87 -5.27
CA THR A 24 2.06 0.81 -3.79
C THR A 24 2.85 -0.40 -3.28
N SER A 25 2.84 -1.53 -3.97
CA SER A 25 3.59 -2.73 -3.57
C SER A 25 5.05 -2.76 -4.05
N GLN A 26 5.48 -1.79 -4.85
CA GLN A 26 6.84 -1.69 -5.42
C GLN A 26 7.63 -0.51 -4.86
N THR A 27 6.96 0.40 -4.16
CA THR A 27 7.56 1.60 -3.58
C THR A 27 8.03 1.30 -2.16
N CYS A 28 9.30 1.59 -1.88
CA CYS A 28 9.85 1.48 -0.53
C CYS A 28 9.52 2.73 0.28
N LYS A 29 9.53 2.60 1.61
CA LYS A 29 9.47 3.75 2.54
C LYS A 29 10.56 4.81 2.32
N CYS A 30 11.65 4.47 1.62
CA CYS A 30 12.71 5.43 1.24
C CYS A 30 12.42 6.18 -0.07
N GLY A 31 11.25 5.99 -0.68
CA GLY A 31 10.84 6.59 -1.95
C GLY A 31 11.34 5.87 -3.20
N TYR A 32 12.22 4.86 -3.06
CA TYR A 32 12.67 4.10 -4.23
C TYR A 32 11.60 3.11 -4.71
N ARG A 33 11.22 3.26 -5.98
CA ARG A 33 10.27 2.40 -6.69
C ARG A 33 11.00 1.61 -7.77
N GLU A 34 10.85 0.28 -7.72
CA GLU A 34 11.47 -0.64 -8.68
C GLU A 34 10.65 -1.93 -8.73
N LYS A 35 10.46 -2.51 -9.92
CA LYS A 35 9.67 -3.75 -10.07
C LYS A 35 10.32 -4.91 -9.31
N ALA A 36 11.65 -4.98 -9.34
CA ALA A 36 12.45 -5.97 -8.61
C ALA A 36 12.39 -5.82 -7.08
N ASN A 37 11.76 -4.77 -6.54
CA ASN A 37 11.54 -4.66 -5.10
C ASN A 37 10.56 -5.71 -4.57
N ARG A 38 9.64 -6.22 -5.41
CA ARG A 38 8.66 -7.25 -5.04
C ARG A 38 8.95 -8.57 -5.76
N ASN A 39 9.04 -9.65 -4.99
CA ASN A 39 9.10 -11.02 -5.50
C ASN A 39 8.10 -11.89 -4.73
N GLY A 40 6.93 -12.15 -5.34
CA GLY A 40 5.83 -12.87 -4.70
C GLY A 40 5.37 -12.19 -3.41
N ILE A 41 5.50 -12.91 -2.29
CA ILE A 41 5.16 -12.45 -0.93
C ILE A 41 6.27 -11.61 -0.28
N ARG A 42 7.48 -11.59 -0.85
CA ARG A 42 8.63 -10.88 -0.28
C ARG A 42 8.81 -9.52 -0.92
N PHE A 43 9.09 -8.52 -0.10
CA PHE A 43 9.58 -7.22 -0.51
C PHE A 43 11.02 -7.04 -0.03
N ARG A 44 11.91 -6.57 -0.91
CA ARG A 44 13.27 -6.13 -0.61
C ARG A 44 13.61 -4.93 -1.47
N CYS A 45 13.82 -3.77 -0.88
CA CYS A 45 14.25 -2.59 -1.63
C CYS A 45 15.66 -2.78 -2.20
N GLN A 46 15.82 -2.63 -3.50
CA GLN A 46 17.11 -2.73 -4.19
C GLN A 46 18.04 -1.54 -3.88
N ARG A 47 17.51 -0.43 -3.34
CA ARG A 47 18.31 0.76 -2.97
C ARG A 47 18.78 0.73 -1.51
N CYS A 48 17.87 0.55 -0.55
CA CYS A 48 18.20 0.66 0.88
C CYS A 48 18.19 -0.69 1.63
N GLY A 49 17.91 -1.80 0.95
CA GLY A 49 17.89 -3.13 1.56
C GLY A 49 16.70 -3.43 2.47
N TYR A 50 15.77 -2.48 2.67
CA TYR A 50 14.60 -2.68 3.54
C TYR A 50 13.75 -3.89 3.09
N THR A 51 13.44 -4.78 4.01
CA THR A 51 12.68 -6.01 3.74
C THR A 51 11.38 -6.07 4.53
N LEU A 52 10.32 -6.60 3.91
CA LEU A 52 9.01 -6.81 4.53
C LEU A 52 8.22 -7.88 3.78
N HIS A 53 7.07 -8.28 4.33
CA HIS A 53 6.01 -8.89 3.53
C HIS A 53 5.47 -7.88 2.50
N ALA A 54 5.31 -8.29 1.25
CA ALA A 54 4.95 -7.40 0.16
C ALA A 54 3.55 -6.78 0.31
N ASP A 55 2.62 -7.53 0.88
CA ASP A 55 1.25 -7.03 1.12
C ASP A 55 1.19 -6.08 2.32
N LEU A 56 2.03 -6.28 3.34
CA LEU A 56 2.16 -5.33 4.44
C LEU A 56 2.79 -4.02 3.95
N ASN A 57 3.79 -4.09 3.04
CA ASN A 57 4.36 -2.90 2.41
C ASN A 57 3.29 -2.14 1.61
N GLY A 58 2.49 -2.85 0.83
CA GLY A 58 1.37 -2.28 0.08
C GLY A 58 0.35 -1.59 1.00
N ALA A 59 -0.07 -2.25 2.08
CA ALA A 59 -1.03 -1.71 3.05
C ALA A 59 -0.51 -0.43 3.73
N ILE A 60 0.76 -0.39 4.13
CA ILE A 60 1.40 0.81 4.71
C ILE A 60 1.39 1.96 3.70
N ASN A 61 1.73 1.70 2.43
CA ASN A 61 1.75 2.73 1.41
C ASN A 61 0.35 3.25 1.07
N ILE A 62 -0.68 2.38 1.08
CA ILE A 62 -2.08 2.80 0.95
C ILE A 62 -2.49 3.71 2.12
N ALA A 63 -2.15 3.33 3.36
CA ALA A 63 -2.46 4.15 4.53
C ALA A 63 -1.82 5.55 4.43
N LYS A 64 -0.54 5.62 4.03
CA LYS A 64 0.17 6.90 3.83
C LYS A 64 -0.46 7.79 2.76
N ALA A 65 -0.99 7.20 1.69
CA ALA A 65 -1.65 7.95 0.63
C ALA A 65 -2.91 8.66 1.11
N ILE A 66 -3.65 8.07 2.07
CA ILE A 66 -4.84 8.68 2.68
C ILE A 66 -4.44 9.79 3.66
N SER A 67 -3.37 9.59 4.43
CA SER A 67 -2.93 10.55 5.45
C SER A 67 -2.29 11.82 4.89
N GLY A 68 -2.15 11.96 3.56
CA GLY A 68 -1.44 13.08 2.93
C GLY A 68 0.09 13.01 3.06
N PHE A 69 0.63 11.88 3.55
CA PHE A 69 2.08 11.63 3.70
C PHE A 69 2.60 10.67 2.64
N ALA A 70 2.01 10.68 1.45
CA ALA A 70 2.48 9.87 0.33
C ALA A 70 3.96 10.17 0.05
N VAL A 71 4.80 9.13 0.15
CA VAL A 71 6.22 9.15 -0.23
C VAL A 71 6.36 8.69 -1.67
#